data_AF-A0A940VQI8-F1
#
_entry.id   AF-A0A940VQI8-F1
#
_cell.length_a   1.000
_cell.length_b   1.000
_cell.length_c   1.000
_cell.angle_alpha   90.00
_cell.angle_beta   90.00
_cell.angle_gamma   90.00
#
_symmetry.space_group_name_H-M   'P 1'
#
loop_
_entity.id
_entity.type
_entity.pdbx_description
1 polymer ?
#
loop_
_entity_poly.entity_id
_entity_poly.type
_entity_poly.pdbx_seq_one_letter_code
_entity_poly.pdbx_strand_id
1 'polypeptide(L)'
;MEIPFITNLSAIMENPASIAALAGLVALVLAFLYMKKITLNTQLIVHIALALALTVILHIFRLYHMPQGGSITFGAMIPLLLISFRYGPIVGYLAGFVYGLINLLQDPYILHPVQVLFDYPLPYMALGLAGCFKTRIFVGTIVGICGRFVCHVISGVVFFASYAPAGMSPYWYSLAFNATYLLPELVICLIIMRILPVKRLLSIMTNDKN
;
A
#
# COMPACT_ATOMS: atom_id res chain seq x y z
N MET A 1 3.20 -30.71 1.72
CA MET A 1 2.85 -29.46 1.04
C MET A 1 2.59 -28.46 2.14
N GLU A 2 3.57 -27.61 2.45
CA GLU A 2 3.38 -26.59 3.49
C GLU A 2 2.31 -25.60 3.03
N ILE A 3 1.44 -25.22 3.96
CA ILE A 3 0.43 -24.20 3.71
C ILE A 3 1.19 -22.88 3.54
N PRO A 4 1.14 -22.20 2.37
CA PRO A 4 1.97 -21.02 2.09
C PRO A 4 1.88 -19.94 3.16
N PHE A 5 0.71 -19.79 3.79
CA PHE A 5 0.50 -18.89 4.91
C PHE A 5 1.35 -19.21 6.15
N ILE A 6 1.49 -20.49 6.51
CA ILE A 6 2.28 -20.90 7.69
C ILE A 6 3.77 -20.63 7.45
N THR A 7 4.26 -20.94 6.25
CA THR A 7 5.65 -20.66 5.85
C THR A 7 5.96 -19.16 5.84
N ASN A 8 5.03 -18.33 5.34
CA ASN A 8 5.19 -16.88 5.38
C ASN A 8 5.21 -16.33 6.81
N LEU A 9 4.32 -16.87 7.66
CA LEU A 9 4.26 -16.46 9.06
C LEU A 9 5.53 -16.85 9.80
N SER A 10 6.07 -18.05 9.59
CA SER A 10 7.33 -18.47 10.21
C SER A 10 8.50 -17.58 9.78
N ALA A 11 8.60 -17.21 8.50
CA ALA A 11 9.63 -16.29 8.01
C ALA A 11 9.60 -14.90 8.72
N ILE A 12 8.40 -14.39 9.03
CA ILE A 12 8.25 -13.16 9.81
C ILE A 12 8.67 -13.39 11.27
N MET A 13 8.27 -14.52 11.85
CA MET A 13 8.56 -14.86 13.25
C MET A 13 10.05 -15.08 13.51
N GLU A 14 10.81 -15.51 12.51
CA GLU A 14 12.28 -15.66 12.58
C GLU A 14 13.01 -14.31 12.71
N ASN A 15 12.34 -13.19 12.47
CA ASN A 15 12.92 -11.86 12.46
C ASN A 15 12.37 -10.98 13.61
N PRO A 16 12.81 -11.21 14.87
CA PRO A 16 12.24 -10.54 16.04
C PRO A 16 12.40 -9.01 16.00
N ALA A 17 13.47 -8.52 15.39
CA ALA A 17 13.68 -7.07 15.22
C ALA A 17 12.65 -6.44 14.28
N SER A 18 12.23 -7.14 13.21
CA SER A 18 11.17 -6.69 12.30
C SER A 18 9.81 -6.69 13.01
N ILE A 19 9.54 -7.70 13.84
CA ILE A 19 8.33 -7.74 14.67
C ILE A 19 8.29 -6.57 15.65
N ALA A 20 9.41 -6.28 16.33
CA ALA A 20 9.50 -5.14 17.23
C ALA A 20 9.29 -3.80 16.51
N ALA A 21 9.88 -3.63 15.32
CA ALA A 21 9.68 -2.44 14.50
C ALA A 21 8.21 -2.27 14.06
N LEU A 22 7.56 -3.36 13.65
CA LEU A 22 6.14 -3.36 13.29
C LEU A 22 5.24 -3.05 14.50
N ALA A 23 5.51 -3.66 15.65
CA ALA A 23 4.77 -3.39 16.89
C ALA A 23 4.90 -1.92 17.31
N GLY A 24 6.10 -1.34 17.21
CA GLY A 24 6.34 0.08 17.44
C GLY A 24 5.54 0.96 16.48
N LEU A 25 5.53 0.63 15.18
CA LEU A 25 4.75 1.38 14.19
C LEU A 25 3.23 1.25 14.42
N VAL A 26 2.73 0.06 14.76
CA VAL A 26 1.32 -0.16 15.13
C VAL A 26 0.95 0.72 16.32
N ALA A 27 1.77 0.75 17.37
CA ALA A 27 1.53 1.59 18.54
C ALA A 27 1.48 3.09 18.18
N LEU A 28 2.39 3.56 17.32
CA LEU A 28 2.40 4.94 16.83
C LEU A 28 1.15 5.27 16.01
N VAL A 29 0.73 4.36 15.12
CA VAL A 29 -0.49 4.54 14.33
C VAL A 29 -1.70 4.58 15.25
N LEU A 30 -1.85 3.64 16.19
CA LEU A 30 -2.97 3.65 17.15
C LEU A 30 -3.00 4.93 17.99
N ALA A 31 -1.84 5.40 18.47
CA ALA A 31 -1.74 6.67 19.18
C ALA A 31 -2.17 7.86 18.29
N PHE A 32 -1.76 7.87 17.03
CA PHE A 32 -2.18 8.90 16.06
C PHE A 32 -3.69 8.88 15.82
N LEU A 33 -4.29 7.70 15.61
CA LEU A 33 -5.74 7.56 15.39
C LEU A 33 -6.54 8.00 16.63
N TYR A 34 -6.03 7.69 17.84
CA TYR A 34 -6.59 8.15 19.11
C TYR A 34 -6.57 9.68 19.21
N MET A 35 -5.41 10.31 18.91
CA MET A 35 -5.27 11.78 18.90
C MET A 35 -6.19 12.45 17.88
N LYS A 36 -6.43 11.81 16.73
CA LYS A 36 -7.34 12.32 15.68
C LYS A 36 -8.82 12.06 15.94
N LYS A 37 -9.17 11.37 17.04
CA LYS A 37 -10.56 11.08 17.46
C LYS A 37 -11.43 10.47 16.33
N ILE A 38 -10.86 9.52 15.58
CA ILE A 38 -11.59 8.88 14.48
C ILE A 38 -12.71 8.01 15.04
N THR A 39 -13.94 8.26 14.62
CA THR A 39 -15.09 7.43 14.97
C THR A 39 -15.25 6.29 13.98
N LEU A 40 -14.77 5.10 14.36
CA LEU A 40 -14.92 3.88 13.58
C LEU A 40 -16.34 3.31 13.75
N ASN A 41 -17.29 3.82 12.98
CA ASN A 41 -18.63 3.24 12.92
C ASN A 41 -18.66 1.96 12.06
N THR A 42 -19.71 1.16 12.23
CA THR A 42 -19.86 -0.13 11.53
C THR A 42 -19.76 0.01 10.01
N GLN A 43 -20.38 1.02 9.43
CA GLN A 43 -20.37 1.24 7.98
C GLN A 43 -18.95 1.52 7.46
N LEU A 44 -18.18 2.37 8.15
CA LEU A 44 -16.81 2.68 7.80
C LEU A 44 -15.93 1.42 7.85
N ILE A 45 -16.03 0.64 8.92
CA ILE A 45 -15.26 -0.60 9.08
C ILE A 45 -15.60 -1.59 7.96
N VAL A 46 -16.89 -1.76 7.63
CA VAL A 46 -17.32 -2.66 6.54
C VAL A 46 -16.75 -2.21 5.20
N HIS A 47 -16.79 -0.92 4.87
CA HIS A 47 -16.20 -0.44 3.62
C HIS A 47 -14.68 -0.62 3.56
N ILE A 48 -13.97 -0.37 4.66
CA ILE A 48 -12.52 -0.63 4.73
C ILE A 48 -12.26 -2.12 4.53
N ALA A 49 -12.99 -3.01 5.22
CA ALA A 49 -12.83 -4.46 5.11
C ALA A 49 -13.10 -4.96 3.68
N LEU A 50 -14.15 -4.49 3.03
CA LEU A 50 -14.47 -4.82 1.64
C LEU A 50 -13.38 -4.33 0.67
N ALA A 51 -12.89 -3.11 0.87
CA ALA A 51 -11.81 -2.57 0.06
C ALA A 51 -10.51 -3.35 0.25
N LEU A 52 -10.16 -3.72 1.49
CA LEU A 52 -9.01 -4.57 1.79
C LEU A 52 -9.14 -5.94 1.12
N ALA A 53 -10.28 -6.60 1.25
CA ALA A 53 -10.55 -7.89 0.62
C ALA A 53 -10.42 -7.80 -0.91
N LEU A 54 -10.99 -6.76 -1.53
CA LEU A 54 -10.88 -6.56 -2.97
C LEU A 54 -9.44 -6.27 -3.41
N THR A 55 -8.69 -5.50 -2.62
CA THR A 55 -7.26 -5.21 -2.86
C THR A 55 -6.46 -6.52 -2.84
N VAL A 56 -6.70 -7.39 -1.85
CA VAL A 56 -6.07 -8.71 -1.74
C VAL A 56 -6.40 -9.58 -2.95
N ILE A 57 -7.68 -9.65 -3.34
CA ILE A 57 -8.11 -10.45 -4.51
C ILE A 57 -7.44 -9.94 -5.79
N LEU A 58 -7.45 -8.63 -6.02
CA LEU A 58 -6.82 -8.03 -7.21
C LEU A 58 -5.30 -8.22 -7.22
N HIS A 59 -4.66 -8.23 -6.04
CA HIS A 59 -3.23 -8.47 -5.91
C HIS A 59 -2.84 -9.92 -6.27
N ILE A 60 -3.72 -10.90 -6.02
CA ILE A 60 -3.51 -12.28 -6.46
C ILE A 60 -3.39 -12.35 -7.99
N PHE A 61 -4.17 -11.54 -8.71
CA PHE A 61 -4.08 -11.40 -10.17
C PHE A 61 -2.98 -10.41 -10.58
N ARG A 62 -1.76 -10.61 -10.07
CA ARG A 62 -0.58 -9.87 -10.52
C ARG A 62 -0.16 -10.31 -11.93
N LEU A 63 -0.01 -9.34 -12.83
CA LEU A 63 0.49 -9.51 -14.20
C LEU A 63 1.96 -9.94 -14.20
N TYR A 64 2.75 -9.37 -13.30
CA TYR A 64 4.17 -9.66 -13.17
C TYR A 64 4.63 -9.41 -11.74
N HIS A 65 5.53 -10.25 -11.24
CA HIS A 65 6.16 -10.13 -9.93
C HIS A 65 7.66 -9.94 -10.10
N MET A 66 8.21 -8.87 -9.52
CA MET A 66 9.63 -8.54 -9.63
C MET A 66 10.49 -9.39 -8.67
N PRO A 67 11.75 -9.69 -9.02
CA PRO A 67 12.59 -10.60 -8.23
C PRO A 67 12.91 -10.07 -6.82
N GLN A 68 13.10 -8.76 -6.66
CA GLN A 68 13.33 -8.09 -5.37
C GLN A 68 12.03 -7.54 -4.74
N GLY A 69 10.88 -8.06 -5.14
CA GLY A 69 9.58 -7.60 -4.69
C GLY A 69 9.02 -6.43 -5.52
N GLY A 70 7.73 -6.20 -5.36
CA GLY A 70 6.96 -5.32 -6.25
C GLY A 70 6.22 -6.13 -7.32
N SER A 71 5.05 -5.66 -7.71
CA SER A 71 4.20 -6.33 -8.69
C SER A 71 3.46 -5.32 -9.54
N ILE A 72 3.23 -5.69 -10.80
CA ILE A 72 2.27 -5.02 -11.68
C ILE A 72 0.97 -5.80 -11.55
N THR A 73 -0.13 -5.13 -11.20
CA THR A 73 -1.43 -5.76 -10.94
C THR A 73 -2.53 -5.21 -11.83
N PHE A 74 -3.71 -5.81 -11.81
CA PHE A 74 -4.91 -5.25 -12.46
C PHE A 74 -5.56 -4.12 -11.65
N GLY A 75 -4.74 -3.20 -11.13
CA GLY A 75 -5.20 -2.06 -10.33
C GLY A 75 -5.60 -2.47 -8.92
N ALA A 76 -4.80 -3.30 -8.25
CA ALA A 76 -5.04 -3.71 -6.87
C ALA A 76 -5.12 -2.50 -5.92
N MET A 77 -4.50 -1.37 -6.26
CA MET A 77 -4.54 -0.16 -5.42
C MET A 77 -5.86 0.62 -5.53
N ILE A 78 -6.71 0.34 -6.53
CA ILE A 78 -7.96 1.07 -6.79
C ILE A 78 -8.90 1.08 -5.57
N PRO A 79 -9.18 -0.03 -4.88
CA PRO A 79 -10.08 -0.02 -3.72
C PRO A 79 -9.56 0.87 -2.58
N LEU A 80 -8.25 0.86 -2.31
CA LEU A 80 -7.64 1.72 -1.29
C LEU A 80 -7.68 3.21 -1.67
N LEU A 81 -7.48 3.52 -2.95
CA LEU A 81 -7.63 4.87 -3.47
C LEU A 81 -9.08 5.36 -3.33
N LEU A 82 -10.07 4.52 -3.63
CA LEU A 82 -11.49 4.85 -3.44
C LEU A 82 -11.83 5.13 -1.97
N ILE A 83 -11.31 4.34 -1.03
CA ILE A 83 -11.45 4.60 0.41
C ILE A 83 -10.85 5.95 0.78
N SER A 84 -9.66 6.25 0.26
CA SER A 84 -8.97 7.53 0.49
C SER A 84 -9.79 8.71 -0.04
N PHE A 85 -10.31 8.62 -1.27
CA PHE A 85 -11.17 9.66 -1.84
C PHE A 85 -12.48 9.83 -1.07
N ARG A 86 -13.09 8.73 -0.63
CA ARG A 86 -14.37 8.76 0.07
C ARG A 86 -14.23 9.39 1.46
N TYR A 87 -13.36 8.79 2.28
CA TYR A 87 -13.27 9.09 3.70
C TYR A 87 -12.17 10.09 4.05
N GLY A 88 -11.32 10.43 3.10
CA GLY A 88 -10.22 11.37 3.29
C GLY A 88 -8.94 10.69 3.75
N PRO A 89 -7.88 11.49 3.96
CA PRO A 89 -6.53 10.98 4.07
C PRO A 89 -6.32 10.15 5.32
N ILE A 90 -6.93 10.52 6.44
CA ILE A 90 -6.75 9.82 7.72
C ILE A 90 -7.25 8.37 7.64
N VAL A 91 -8.44 8.15 7.04
CA VAL A 91 -8.97 6.81 6.81
C VAL A 91 -8.18 6.08 5.72
N GLY A 92 -7.75 6.79 4.68
CA GLY A 92 -6.85 6.25 3.65
C GLY A 92 -5.54 5.72 4.23
N TYR A 93 -4.92 6.46 5.15
CA TYR A 93 -3.72 6.04 5.88
C TYR A 93 -3.97 4.76 6.67
N LEU A 94 -5.08 4.70 7.42
CA LEU A 94 -5.46 3.50 8.17
C LEU A 94 -5.66 2.29 7.24
N ALA A 95 -6.45 2.43 6.18
CA ALA A 95 -6.72 1.34 5.25
C ALA A 95 -5.44 0.86 4.54
N GLY A 96 -4.62 1.80 4.07
CA GLY A 96 -3.32 1.51 3.47
C GLY A 96 -2.36 0.82 4.44
N PHE A 97 -2.28 1.28 5.69
CA PHE A 97 -1.47 0.67 6.73
C PHE A 97 -1.87 -0.79 6.98
N VAL A 98 -3.16 -1.06 7.16
CA VAL A 98 -3.68 -2.43 7.37
C VAL A 98 -3.37 -3.30 6.16
N TYR A 99 -3.56 -2.78 4.94
CA TYR A 99 -3.19 -3.54 3.74
C TYR A 99 -1.68 -3.84 3.69
N GLY A 100 -0.82 -2.91 4.08
CA GLY A 100 0.62 -3.18 4.10
C GLY A 100 1.02 -4.31 5.05
N LEU A 101 0.34 -4.44 6.20
CA LEU A 101 0.51 -5.60 7.08
C LEU A 101 0.02 -6.90 6.41
N ILE A 102 -1.11 -6.85 5.70
CA ILE A 102 -1.60 -8.01 4.94
C ILE A 102 -0.62 -8.37 3.81
N ASN A 103 -0.08 -7.40 3.09
CA ASN A 103 0.89 -7.63 2.02
C ASN A 103 2.16 -8.32 2.54
N LEU A 104 2.62 -7.96 3.75
CA LEU A 104 3.74 -8.64 4.41
C LEU A 104 3.43 -10.12 4.68
N LEU A 105 2.20 -10.43 5.09
CA LEU A 105 1.78 -11.82 5.31
C LEU A 105 1.64 -12.61 4.00
N GLN A 106 1.32 -11.94 2.88
CA GLN A 106 1.14 -12.58 1.57
C GLN A 106 2.47 -12.89 0.88
N ASP A 107 3.41 -11.95 0.87
CA ASP A 107 4.68 -12.07 0.16
C ASP A 107 5.82 -11.46 1.02
N PRO A 108 6.25 -12.12 2.11
CA PRO A 108 7.29 -11.60 2.99
C PRO A 108 8.67 -11.64 2.33
N TYR A 109 9.37 -10.50 2.41
CA TYR A 109 10.74 -10.29 1.94
C TYR A 109 11.44 -9.38 2.94
N ILE A 110 12.16 -10.02 3.87
CA ILE A 110 12.70 -9.36 5.06
C ILE A 110 14.22 -9.34 4.96
N LEU A 111 14.79 -8.15 4.75
CA LEU A 111 16.23 -7.91 4.82
C LEU A 111 16.64 -7.18 6.09
N HIS A 112 15.81 -6.23 6.52
CA HIS A 112 16.10 -5.37 7.66
C HIS A 112 14.79 -4.83 8.28
N PRO A 113 14.70 -4.61 9.60
CA PRO A 113 13.47 -4.11 10.23
C PRO A 113 12.95 -2.80 9.64
N VAL A 114 13.86 -1.87 9.32
CA VAL A 114 13.49 -0.59 8.70
C VAL A 114 13.05 -0.77 7.25
N GLN A 115 13.68 -1.69 6.50
CA GLN A 115 13.26 -2.05 5.16
C GLN A 115 11.82 -2.54 5.15
N VAL A 116 11.46 -3.40 6.10
CA VAL A 116 10.08 -3.90 6.24
C VAL A 116 9.09 -2.74 6.37
N LEU A 117 9.40 -1.70 7.14
CA LEU A 117 8.51 -0.53 7.25
C LEU A 117 8.33 0.19 5.91
N PHE A 118 9.42 0.37 5.16
CA PHE A 118 9.46 1.08 3.90
C PHE A 118 9.04 0.27 2.67
N ASP A 119 8.84 -1.04 2.80
CA ASP A 119 8.31 -1.89 1.72
C ASP A 119 6.91 -2.43 1.98
N TYR A 120 6.44 -2.39 3.22
CA TYR A 120 5.12 -2.89 3.60
C TYR A 120 4.21 -1.78 4.13
N PRO A 121 4.12 -1.46 5.43
CA PRO A 121 3.08 -0.55 5.93
C PRO A 121 3.17 0.88 5.36
N LEU A 122 4.36 1.48 5.26
CA LEU A 122 4.48 2.90 4.89
C LEU A 122 4.11 3.20 3.42
N PRO A 123 4.57 2.44 2.41
CA PRO A 123 4.18 2.67 1.01
C PRO A 123 2.67 2.63 0.80
N TYR A 124 1.98 1.65 1.40
CA TYR A 124 0.53 1.53 1.25
C TYR A 124 -0.21 2.57 2.08
N MET A 125 0.30 2.93 3.27
CA MET A 125 -0.21 4.08 4.02
C MET A 125 -0.13 5.36 3.18
N ALA A 126 0.94 5.58 2.42
CA ALA A 126 1.09 6.77 1.58
C ALA A 126 0.00 6.93 0.50
N LEU A 127 -0.71 5.86 0.11
CA LEU A 127 -1.88 5.95 -0.78
C LEU A 127 -2.99 6.84 -0.19
N GLY A 128 -3.06 6.97 1.14
CA GLY A 128 -3.99 7.88 1.82
C GLY A 128 -3.81 9.34 1.42
N LEU A 129 -2.64 9.75 0.90
CA LEU A 129 -2.43 11.11 0.38
C LEU A 129 -3.40 11.46 -0.75
N ALA A 130 -3.90 10.46 -1.48
CA ALA A 130 -4.94 10.64 -2.50
C ALA A 130 -6.21 11.29 -1.92
N GLY A 131 -6.52 11.02 -0.65
CA GLY A 131 -7.66 11.57 0.06
C GLY A 131 -7.61 13.09 0.27
N CYS A 132 -6.45 13.73 0.09
CA CYS A 132 -6.32 15.19 0.07
C CYS A 132 -6.89 15.81 -1.22
N PHE A 133 -7.10 15.00 -2.27
CA PHE A 133 -7.50 15.44 -3.61
C PHE A 133 -8.85 14.85 -4.04
N LYS A 134 -9.83 14.79 -3.13
CA LYS A 134 -11.14 14.14 -3.36
C LYS A 134 -11.87 14.57 -4.64
N THR A 135 -11.71 15.83 -5.04
CA THR A 135 -12.34 16.40 -6.26
C THR A 135 -11.47 16.26 -7.51
N ARG A 136 -10.17 15.95 -7.34
CA ARG A 136 -9.17 15.82 -8.40
C ARG A 136 -8.59 14.41 -8.41
N ILE A 137 -9.43 13.42 -8.70
CA ILE A 137 -9.11 11.99 -8.55
C ILE A 137 -7.81 11.59 -9.28
N PHE A 138 -7.55 12.10 -10.48
CA PHE A 138 -6.30 11.79 -11.21
C PHE A 138 -5.06 12.32 -10.49
N VAL A 139 -5.13 13.56 -9.99
CA VAL A 139 -4.05 14.16 -9.20
C VAL A 139 -3.85 13.36 -7.92
N GLY A 140 -4.92 13.01 -7.21
CA GLY A 140 -4.83 12.21 -5.99
C GLY A 140 -4.25 10.82 -6.22
N THR A 141 -4.64 10.13 -7.31
CA THR A 141 -4.07 8.84 -7.68
C THR A 141 -2.56 8.96 -7.94
N ILE A 142 -2.14 9.98 -8.69
CA ILE A 142 -0.72 10.26 -8.92
C ILE A 142 0.00 10.50 -7.59
N VAL A 143 -0.51 11.40 -6.73
CA VAL A 143 0.14 11.71 -5.45
C VAL A 143 0.23 10.49 -4.54
N GLY A 144 -0.83 9.68 -4.44
CA GLY A 144 -0.81 8.47 -3.62
C GLY A 144 0.23 7.46 -4.09
N ILE A 145 0.28 7.18 -5.40
CA ILE A 145 1.24 6.23 -5.97
C ILE A 145 2.67 6.80 -5.95
N CYS A 146 2.85 8.11 -6.12
CA CYS A 146 4.15 8.75 -5.94
C CYS A 146 4.63 8.65 -4.48
N GLY A 147 3.75 8.80 -3.50
CA GLY A 147 4.08 8.57 -2.09
C GLY A 147 4.58 7.14 -1.84
N ARG A 148 3.88 6.16 -2.41
CA ARG A 148 4.31 4.75 -2.40
C ARG A 148 5.67 4.56 -3.07
N PHE A 149 5.89 5.18 -4.23
CA PHE A 149 7.16 5.14 -4.96
C PHE A 149 8.34 5.70 -4.17
N VAL A 150 8.16 6.83 -3.48
CA VAL A 150 9.20 7.42 -2.63
C VAL A 150 9.62 6.46 -1.53
N CYS A 151 8.67 5.78 -0.87
CA CYS A 151 9.00 4.79 0.16
C CYS A 151 9.87 3.65 -0.39
N HIS A 152 9.49 3.06 -1.52
CA HIS A 152 10.24 1.97 -2.12
C HIS A 152 11.60 2.40 -2.70
N VAL A 153 11.71 3.66 -3.18
CA VAL A 153 13.02 4.21 -3.58
C VAL A 153 13.94 4.38 -2.37
N ILE A 154 13.43 4.90 -1.25
CA ILE A 154 14.20 4.99 -0.01
C ILE A 154 14.66 3.59 0.43
N SER A 155 13.76 2.60 0.41
CA SER A 155 14.13 1.21 0.71
C SER A 155 15.21 0.68 -0.23
N GLY A 156 15.02 0.86 -1.54
CA GLY A 156 15.93 0.33 -2.55
C GLY A 156 17.34 0.92 -2.48
N VAL A 157 17.46 2.22 -2.19
CA VAL A 157 18.76 2.89 -2.03
C VAL A 157 19.51 2.34 -0.82
N VAL A 158 18.81 2.11 0.30
CA VAL A 158 19.46 1.74 1.57
C VAL A 158 19.71 0.23 1.67
N PHE A 159 18.78 -0.61 1.20
CA PHE A 159 18.78 -2.04 1.49
C PHE A 159 19.00 -2.92 0.25
N PHE A 160 18.83 -2.38 -0.96
CA PHE A 160 18.97 -3.13 -2.21
C PHE A 160 20.12 -2.64 -3.09
N ALA A 161 21.00 -1.78 -2.57
CA ALA A 161 22.17 -1.27 -3.29
C ALA A 161 23.10 -2.37 -3.81
N SER A 162 23.16 -3.52 -3.11
CA SER A 162 23.97 -4.68 -3.51
C SER A 162 23.53 -5.33 -4.81
N TYR A 163 22.29 -5.07 -5.27
CA TYR A 163 21.79 -5.57 -6.55
C TYR A 163 22.12 -4.65 -7.73
N ALA A 164 22.71 -3.47 -7.48
CA ALA A 164 23.09 -2.56 -8.55
C ALA A 164 24.21 -3.17 -9.43
N PRO A 165 24.08 -3.15 -10.77
CA PRO A 165 25.15 -3.57 -11.67
C PRO A 165 26.46 -2.81 -11.44
N ALA A 166 27.60 -3.42 -11.78
CA ALA A 166 28.90 -2.79 -11.65
C ALA A 166 28.94 -1.43 -12.38
N GLY A 167 29.31 -0.37 -11.65
CA GLY A 167 29.33 1.00 -12.16
C GLY A 167 27.99 1.76 -12.11
N MET A 168 26.90 1.11 -11.68
CA MET A 168 25.61 1.78 -11.48
C MET A 168 25.48 2.31 -10.05
N SER A 169 25.09 3.57 -9.92
CA SER A 169 24.80 4.19 -8.62
C SER A 169 23.56 3.55 -7.97
N PRO A 170 23.56 3.29 -6.63
CA PRO A 170 22.39 2.78 -5.92
C PRO A 170 21.13 3.64 -6.07
N TYR A 171 21.30 4.96 -6.19
CA TYR A 171 20.19 5.89 -6.44
C TYR A 171 19.51 5.61 -7.78
N TRP A 172 20.30 5.42 -8.84
CA TRP A 172 19.78 5.14 -10.17
C TRP A 172 19.17 3.75 -10.24
N TYR A 173 19.85 2.74 -9.67
CA TYR A 173 19.34 1.39 -9.60
C TYR A 173 17.96 1.34 -8.92
N SER A 174 17.84 1.94 -7.73
CA SER A 174 16.59 1.95 -6.97
C SER A 174 15.47 2.70 -7.70
N LEU A 175 15.77 3.87 -8.27
CA LEU A 175 14.79 4.65 -9.03
C LEU A 175 14.27 3.85 -10.23
N ALA A 176 15.18 3.30 -11.05
CA ALA A 176 14.82 2.55 -12.25
C ALA A 176 14.05 1.27 -11.90
N PHE A 177 14.56 0.49 -10.95
CA PHE A 177 13.93 -0.76 -10.52
C PHE A 177 12.49 -0.53 -10.05
N ASN A 178 12.28 0.43 -9.14
CA ASN A 178 10.94 0.73 -8.64
C ASN A 178 10.01 1.31 -9.70
N ALA A 179 10.55 2.05 -10.68
CA ALA A 179 9.75 2.61 -11.76
C ALA A 179 9.22 1.52 -12.69
N THR A 180 9.95 0.41 -12.85
CA THR A 180 9.55 -0.70 -13.75
C THR A 180 8.20 -1.31 -13.41
N TYR A 181 7.78 -1.33 -12.14
CA TYR A 181 6.48 -1.86 -11.74
C TYR A 181 5.49 -0.79 -11.29
N LEU A 182 5.95 0.31 -10.66
CA LEU A 182 5.04 1.36 -10.17
C LEU A 182 4.54 2.31 -11.26
N LEU A 183 5.32 2.54 -12.32
CA LEU A 183 4.86 3.38 -13.43
C LEU A 183 3.77 2.65 -14.25
N PRO A 184 3.91 1.36 -14.61
CA PRO A 184 2.80 0.59 -15.17
C PRO A 184 1.59 0.53 -14.24
N GLU A 185 1.79 0.28 -12.95
CA GLU A 185 0.69 0.26 -11.96
C GLU A 185 -0.05 1.61 -11.90
N LEU A 186 0.68 2.73 -11.94
CA LEU A 186 0.10 4.08 -12.03
C LEU A 186 -0.75 4.23 -13.29
N VAL A 187 -0.21 3.86 -14.45
CA VAL A 187 -0.92 3.97 -15.73
C VAL A 187 -2.19 3.12 -15.71
N ILE A 188 -2.12 1.87 -15.24
CA ILE A 188 -3.27 0.99 -15.09
C ILE A 188 -4.32 1.63 -14.16
N CYS A 189 -3.89 2.16 -13.02
CA CYS A 189 -4.79 2.82 -12.08
C CYS A 189 -5.48 4.05 -12.69
N LEU A 190 -4.76 4.87 -13.47
CA LEU A 190 -5.32 6.04 -14.14
C LEU A 190 -6.33 5.64 -15.23
N ILE A 191 -6.04 4.58 -16.00
CA ILE A 191 -6.97 4.03 -17.01
C ILE A 191 -8.24 3.52 -16.32
N ILE A 192 -8.11 2.72 -15.26
CA ILE A 192 -9.27 2.20 -14.52
C ILE A 192 -10.08 3.35 -13.91
N MET A 193 -9.43 4.32 -13.25
CA MET A 193 -10.11 5.50 -12.70
C MET A 193 -10.82 6.35 -13.76
N ARG A 194 -10.36 6.31 -15.02
CA ARG A 194 -11.02 6.99 -16.14
C ARG A 194 -12.29 6.27 -16.59
N ILE A 195 -12.30 4.94 -16.60
CA ILE A 195 -13.41 4.10 -17.06
C ILE A 195 -14.47 3.92 -15.97
N LEU A 196 -14.03 3.79 -14.71
CA LEU A 196 -14.88 3.52 -13.58
C LEU A 196 -15.79 4.73 -13.28
N PRO A 197 -17.09 4.53 -12.98
CA PRO A 197 -17.99 5.61 -12.59
C PRO A 197 -17.72 6.06 -11.13
N VAL A 198 -16.53 6.59 -10.86
CA VAL A 198 -16.01 6.89 -9.51
C VAL A 198 -16.99 7.73 -8.71
N LYS A 199 -17.55 8.80 -9.28
CA LYS A 199 -18.53 9.66 -8.59
C LYS A 199 -19.74 8.88 -8.08
N ARG A 200 -20.26 7.95 -8.89
CA ARG A 200 -21.41 7.09 -8.53
C ARG A 200 -21.03 6.08 -7.45
N LEU A 201 -19.85 5.49 -7.54
CA LEU A 201 -19.38 4.54 -6.51
C LEU A 201 -19.21 5.24 -5.17
N LEU A 202 -18.56 6.40 -5.16
CA LEU A 202 -18.35 7.19 -3.95
C LEU A 202 -19.69 7.65 -3.34
N SER A 203 -20.71 7.94 -4.16
CA SER A 203 -22.05 8.29 -3.65
C SER A 203 -22.80 7.08 -3.09
N ILE A 204 -22.66 5.87 -3.64
CA ILE A 204 -23.30 4.65 -3.09
C ILE A 204 -22.71 4.28 -1.71
N MET A 205 -21.44 4.63 -1.45
CA MET A 205 -20.83 4.50 -0.13
C MET A 205 -21.36 5.53 0.89
N THR A 206 -22.37 6.33 0.51
CA THR A 206 -23.19 7.15 1.40
C THR A 206 -24.55 6.48 1.53
N ASN A 207 -25.10 6.47 2.74
CA ASN A 207 -26.55 6.57 2.86
C ASN A 207 -26.79 8.06 3.11
N ASP A 208 -27.03 8.84 2.06
CA ASP A 208 -27.69 10.14 2.22
C ASP A 208 -29.15 9.87 2.58
N LYS A 209 -29.35 9.55 3.86
CA LYS A 209 -30.59 9.70 4.60
C LYS A 209 -30.23 10.25 5.98
N ASN A 210 -29.96 11.55 6.02
CA ASN A 210 -30.22 12.43 7.15
C ASN A 210 -30.53 13.81 6.57
#